data_AF-A0A1I6GDQ1-F1
#
_entry.id   AF-A0A1I6GDQ1-F1
#
_cell.length_a   1.000
_cell.length_b   1.000
_cell.length_c   1.000
_cell.angle_alpha   90.00
_cell.angle_beta   90.00
_cell.angle_gamma   90.00
#
_symmetry.space_group_name_H-M   'P 1'
#
loop_
_entity.id
_entity.type
_entity.pdbx_description
1 polymer ?
#
loop_
_entity_poly.entity_id
_entity_poly.type
_entity_poly.pdbx_seq_one_letter_code
_entity_poly.pdbx_strand_id
1 'polypeptide(L)' 'MLRLIKVVLFLAVLAGVGLVAFAYIGPIFMPHDFAAPTSEVTHPVTLDTH' A
#
# COMPACT_ATOMS: atom_id res chain seq x y z
N MET A 1 23.87 23.44 0.74
CA MET A 1 23.17 22.51 -0.18
C MET A 1 23.33 21.04 0.24
N LEU A 2 24.55 20.49 0.34
CA LEU A 2 24.75 19.06 0.70
C LEU A 2 24.11 18.62 2.03
N ARG A 3 24.05 19.49 3.05
CA ARG A 3 23.40 19.20 4.33
C ARG A 3 21.89 18.94 4.19
N LEU A 4 21.19 19.74 3.38
CA LEU A 4 19.75 19.56 3.14
C LEU A 4 19.48 18.28 2.34
N ILE A 5 20.32 18.00 1.34
CA ILE A 5 20.21 16.76 0.54
C ILE A 5 20.33 15.52 1.43
N LYS A 6 21.25 15.51 2.40
CA LYS A 6 21.37 14.41 3.36
C LYS A 6 20.11 14.22 4.20
N VAL A 7 19.48 15.33 4.64
CA VAL A 7 18.22 15.27 5.39
C VAL A 7 17.10 14.72 4.52
N VAL A 8 16.96 15.20 3.28
CA VAL A 8 15.93 14.71 2.35
C VAL A 8 16.12 13.22 2.05
N LEU A 9 17.35 12.76 1.82
CA LEU A 9 17.63 11.33 1.61
C LEU A 9 17.28 10.49 2.85
N PHE A 10 17.64 10.96 4.04
CA PHE A 10 17.26 10.29 5.28
C PHE A 10 15.74 10.20 5.43
N LEU A 11 15.01 11.29 5.17
CA LEU A 11 13.55 11.31 5.23
C LEU A 11 12.91 10.43 4.16
N ALA A 12 13.49 10.35 2.96
CA ALA A 12 13.01 9.47 1.91
C ALA A 12 13.15 7.99 2.30
N VAL A 13 14.28 7.61 2.91
CA VAL A 13 14.47 6.26 3.46
C VAL A 13 13.46 5.99 4.57
N LEU A 14 13.26 6.94 5.49
CA LEU A 14 12.29 6.81 6.57
C LEU A 14 10.86 6.63 6.04
N ALA A 15 10.48 7.39 5.02
CA ALA A 15 9.20 7.25 4.33
C ALA A 15 9.06 5.87 3.68
N GLY A 16 10.11 5.38 3.02
CA GLY A 16 10.14 4.03 2.45
C GLY A 16 9.94 2.94 3.51
N VAL A 17 10.61 3.03 4.65
CA VAL A 17 10.40 2.12 5.78
C VAL A 17 8.97 2.22 6.31
N GLY A 18 8.41 3.43 6.40
CA GLY A 18 7.03 3.65 6.79
C GLY A 18 6.02 2.95 5.87
N LEU A 19 6.24 3.00 4.55
CA LEU A 19 5.40 2.29 3.57
C LEU A 19 5.48 0.77 3.74
N VAL A 20 6.69 0.23 3.95
CA VAL A 20 6.87 -1.20 4.22
C VAL A 20 6.16 -1.59 5.52
N ALA A 21 6.34 -0.84 6.60
CA ALA A 21 5.66 -1.09 7.87
C ALA A 21 4.13 -1.04 7.72
N PHE A 22 3.59 -0.06 6.98
CA PHE A 22 2.17 0.02 6.67
C PHE A 22 1.68 -1.23 5.91
N ALA A 23 2.43 -1.71 4.91
CA ALA A 23 2.02 -2.88 4.14
C ALA A 23 1.98 -4.19 4.97
N TYR A 24 2.94 -4.39 5.89
CA TYR A 24 3.06 -5.66 6.64
C TYR A 24 2.39 -5.65 8.01
N ILE A 25 2.37 -4.51 8.69
CA ILE A 25 1.85 -4.38 10.06
C ILE A 25 0.51 -3.61 10.05
N GLY A 26 0.19 -2.90 8.97
CA GLY A 26 -1.09 -2.21 8.78
C GLY A 26 -2.32 -3.08 9.01
N PRO A 27 -2.39 -4.35 8.53
CA PRO A 27 -3.54 -5.21 8.80
C PRO A 27 -3.83 -5.45 10.30
N ILE A 28 -2.82 -5.32 11.17
CA ILE A 28 -2.97 -5.51 12.62
C ILE A 28 -3.53 -4.24 13.29
N PHE A 29 -3.07 -3.06 12.86
CA PHE A 29 -3.40 -1.78 13.50
C PHE A 29 -4.54 -1.01 12.81
N MET A 30 -4.72 -1.22 11.50
CA MET A 30 -5.67 -0.52 10.62
C MET A 30 -6.54 -1.53 9.85
N PRO A 31 -7.18 -2.51 10.52
CA PRO A 31 -7.82 -3.65 9.85
C PRO A 31 -8.89 -3.26 8.82
N HIS A 32 -9.54 -2.10 8.99
CA HIS A 32 -10.54 -1.60 8.05
C HIS A 32 -9.97 -1.22 6.68
N ASP A 33 -8.76 -0.67 6.62
CA ASP A 33 -8.11 -0.27 5.37
C ASP A 33 -7.66 -1.49 4.54
N PHE A 34 -7.56 -2.66 5.19
CA PHE A 34 -7.14 -3.93 4.60
C PHE A 34 -8.27 -4.97 4.54
N ALA A 35 -9.49 -4.59 4.88
CA ALA A 35 -10.62 -5.51 4.91
C ALA A 35 -11.03 -5.91 3.49
N ALA A 36 -11.38 -7.19 3.30
CA ALA A 36 -12.01 -7.64 2.07
C ALA A 36 -13.38 -6.97 1.89
N PRO A 37 -13.87 -6.82 0.64
CA PRO A 37 -15.23 -6.38 0.37
C PRO A 37 -16.24 -7.24 1.14
N THR A 38 -17.15 -6.60 1.86
CA THR A 38 -18.13 -7.30 2.71
C THR A 38 -19.35 -7.79 1.93
N SER A 39 -19.59 -7.22 0.75
CA SER A 39 -20.65 -7.64 -0.18
C SER A 39 -20.08 -8.47 -1.32
N GLU A 40 -20.86 -9.43 -1.80
CA GLU A 40 -20.49 -10.19 -2.99
C GLU A 40 -20.34 -9.27 -4.21
N VAL A 41 -19.24 -9.43 -4.94
CA VAL A 41 -18.91 -8.68 -6.15
C VAL A 41 -18.88 -9.66 -7.32
N THR A 42 -19.92 -9.63 -8.16
CA THR A 42 -20.00 -10.44 -9.38
C THR A 42 -19.81 -9.57 -10.62
N HIS A 43 -18.92 -9.98 -11.51
CA HIS A 43 -18.72 -9.36 -12.81
C HIS A 43 -19.07 -10.33 -13.94
N PRO A 44 -19.83 -9.90 -14.97
CA PRO A 44 -20.07 -10.74 -16.14
C PRO A 44 -18.76 -10.98 -16.89
N VAL A 45 -18.47 -12.24 -17.20
CA VAL A 45 -17.30 -12.63 -18.01
C VAL A 45 -17.80 -12.99 -19.41
N THR A 46 -17.33 -12.27 -20.43
CA THR A 46 -17.56 -12.62 -21.83
C THR A 46 -16.49 -13.61 -22.27
N LEU A 47 -16.89 -14.82 -22.67
CA LEU A 47 -16.00 -15.81 -23.26
C LEU A 47 -16.03 -15.65 -24.78
N ASP A 48 -14.89 -15.24 -25.36
CA ASP A 48 -14.68 -15.26 -26.81
C ASP A 48 -14.22 -16.66 -27.23
N THR A 49 -14.87 -17.24 -28.24
CA THR A 49 -14.65 -18.63 -28.70
C THR A 49 -14.27 -18.72 -30.17
N HIS A 50 -13.93 -17.61 -30.81
CA HIS A 50 -13.53 -17.58 -32.21
C HIS A 50 -12.03 -17.88 -32.41
#